data_AF-A0A8C9BK55-F1
#
_entry.id   AF-A0A8C9BK55-F1
#
_cell.length_a   1.000
_cell.length_b   1.000
_cell.length_c   1.000
_cell.angle_alpha   90.00
_cell.angle_beta   90.00
_cell.angle_gamma   90.00
#
_symmetry.space_group_name_H-M   'P 1'
#
loop_
_entity.id
_entity.type
_entity.pdbx_description
1 polymer ?
#
loop_
_entity_poly.entity_id
_entity_poly.type
_entity_poly.pdbx_seq_one_letter_code
_entity_poly.pdbx_strand_id
1 'polypeptide(L)'
;MGIMNSFGSDILERIAGEASRLAHYNKRSTITSREIQTAVRLLLPGELAKHGVSGGTKAVTKYTSSKQMFIATFQSHFTFSQSELRTSLCGFVNSGI
;
A
#
# COMPACT_ATOMS: atom_id res chain seq x y z
N MET A 1 -32.39 7.81 -1.01
CA MET A 1 -31.05 7.96 -0.41
C MET A 1 -30.05 7.25 -1.33
N GLY A 2 -29.59 7.91 -2.40
CA GLY A 2 -28.74 7.27 -3.42
C GLY A 2 -27.66 8.18 -3.97
N ILE A 3 -27.91 9.49 -3.98
CA ILE A 3 -27.00 10.52 -4.51
C ILE A 3 -25.62 10.46 -3.85
N MET A 4 -25.54 10.27 -2.53
CA MET A 4 -24.25 10.20 -1.82
C MET A 4 -23.49 8.89 -2.06
N ASN A 5 -24.22 7.79 -2.30
CA ASN A 5 -23.61 6.51 -2.66
C ASN A 5 -23.06 6.56 -4.10
N SER A 6 -23.82 7.15 -5.03
CA SER A 6 -23.37 7.39 -6.40
C SER A 6 -22.18 8.36 -6.46
N PHE A 7 -22.18 9.41 -5.63
CA PHE A 7 -21.06 10.35 -5.52
C PHE A 7 -19.77 9.65 -5.05
N GLY A 8 -19.86 8.76 -4.05
CA GLY A 8 -18.74 7.95 -3.61
C GLY A 8 -18.22 7.02 -4.71
N SER A 9 -19.12 6.36 -5.43
CA SER A 9 -18.76 5.47 -6.54
C SER A 9 -18.09 6.20 -7.71
N ASP A 10 -18.62 7.37 -8.12
CA ASP A 10 -18.06 8.16 -9.22
C ASP A 10 -16.64 8.65 -8.92
N ILE A 11 -16.40 9.14 -7.70
CA ILE A 11 -15.05 9.59 -7.30
C ILE A 11 -14.06 8.42 -7.25
N LEU A 12 -14.48 7.27 -6.71
CA LEU A 12 -13.62 6.09 -6.65
C LEU A 12 -13.24 5.59 -8.05
N GLU A 13 -14.20 5.57 -8.98
CA GLU A 13 -13.96 5.17 -10.37
C GLU A 13 -12.96 6.10 -11.06
N ARG A 14 -13.12 7.42 -10.88
CA ARG A 14 -12.18 8.41 -11.40
C ARG A 14 -10.78 8.27 -10.81
N ILE A 15 -10.66 8.05 -9.50
CA ILE A 15 -9.35 7.84 -8.86
C ILE A 15 -8.70 6.54 -9.34
N ALA A 16 -9.47 5.46 -9.46
CA ALA A 16 -8.96 4.17 -9.93
C ALA A 16 -8.48 4.25 -11.40
N GLY A 17 -9.22 4.96 -12.25
CA GLY A 17 -8.83 5.22 -13.63
C GLY A 17 -7.50 5.98 -13.72
N GLU A 18 -7.37 7.09 -13.00
CA GLU A 18 -6.12 7.86 -12.99
C GLU A 18 -4.95 7.08 -12.36
N ALA A 19 -5.17 6.36 -11.26
CA ALA A 19 -4.13 5.55 -10.64
C ALA A 19 -3.64 4.41 -11.55
N SER A 20 -4.55 3.78 -12.31
CA SER A 20 -4.21 2.77 -13.30
C SER A 20 -3.35 3.34 -14.42
N ARG A 21 -3.70 4.53 -14.93
CA ARG A 21 -2.89 5.24 -15.93
C ARG A 21 -1.51 5.56 -15.38
N LEU A 22 -1.43 6.07 -14.15
CA LEU A 22 -0.15 6.36 -13.47
C LEU A 22 0.72 5.10 -13.29
N ALA A 23 0.13 3.96 -12.93
CA ALA A 23 0.85 2.70 -12.81
C ALA A 23 1.42 2.25 -14.16
N HIS A 24 0.63 2.38 -15.22
CA HIS A 24 1.05 2.07 -16.59
C HIS A 24 2.18 2.98 -17.09
N TYR A 25 2.14 4.28 -16.76
CA TYR A 25 3.25 5.21 -17.06
C TYR A 25 4.56 4.81 -16.36
N ASN A 26 4.47 4.29 -15.14
CA ASN A 26 5.62 3.81 -14.38
C ASN A 26 6.06 2.37 -14.76
N LYS A 27 5.45 1.77 -15.78
CA LYS A 27 5.67 0.37 -16.22
C LYS A 27 5.52 -0.65 -15.08
N ARG A 28 4.68 -0.35 -14.09
CA ARG A 28 4.38 -1.27 -12.98
C ARG A 28 2.95 -1.74 -13.09
N SER A 29 2.73 -3.05 -12.96
CA SER A 29 1.39 -3.65 -12.91
C SER A 29 0.73 -3.53 -11.53
N THR A 30 1.43 -2.96 -10.53
CA THR A 30 0.93 -2.79 -9.17
C THR A 30 0.65 -1.32 -8.89
N ILE A 31 -0.61 -1.00 -8.57
CA ILE A 31 -1.01 0.32 -8.07
C ILE A 31 -0.58 0.42 -6.61
N THR A 32 0.31 1.36 -6.28
CA THR A 32 0.75 1.58 -4.89
C THR A 32 0.01 2.77 -4.27
N SER A 33 0.16 2.95 -2.96
CA SER A 33 -0.38 4.11 -2.24
C SER A 33 0.13 5.44 -2.79
N ARG A 34 1.27 5.45 -3.51
CA ARG A 34 1.83 6.62 -4.19
C ARG A 34 0.98 7.03 -5.40
N GLU A 35 0.61 6.09 -6.27
CA GLU A 35 -0.22 6.39 -7.45
C GLU A 35 -1.61 6.87 -7.02
N ILE A 36 -2.18 6.27 -5.97
CA ILE A 36 -3.45 6.73 -5.38
C ILE A 36 -3.30 8.14 -4.79
N GLN A 37 -2.21 8.43 -4.06
CA GLN A 37 -1.98 9.75 -3.50
C GLN A 37 -1.86 10.83 -4.59
N THR A 38 -1.15 10.53 -5.69
CA THR A 38 -1.04 11.44 -6.81
C THR A 38 -2.36 11.60 -7.55
N ALA A 39 -3.11 10.52 -7.80
CA ALA A 39 -4.43 10.57 -8.41
C ALA A 39 -5.42 11.44 -7.60
N VAL A 40 -5.42 11.31 -6.26
CA VAL A 40 -6.21 12.16 -5.35
C VAL A 40 -5.85 13.64 -5.50
N ARG A 41 -4.56 13.97 -5.62
CA ARG A 41 -4.10 15.35 -5.83
C ARG A 41 -4.45 15.91 -7.21
N LEU A 42 -4.55 15.05 -8.22
CA LEU A 42 -4.96 15.45 -9.57
C LEU A 42 -6.47 15.66 -9.68
N LEU A 43 -7.26 14.89 -8.94
CA LEU A 43 -8.72 14.90 -9.04
C LEU A 43 -9.38 15.94 -8.12
N LEU A 44 -8.76 16.26 -6.98
CA LEU A 44 -9.31 17.17 -5.98
C LEU A 44 -8.56 18.52 -5.97
N PRO A 45 -9.28 19.66 -6.03
CA PRO A 45 -8.65 20.97 -5.96
C PRO A 45 -8.37 21.42 -4.51
N GLY A 46 -7.30 22.21 -4.33
CA GLY A 46 -7.06 23.04 -3.14
C GLY A 46 -6.90 22.28 -1.82
N GLU A 47 -7.64 22.71 -0.78
CA GLU A 47 -7.55 22.17 0.58
C GLU A 47 -8.13 20.76 0.72
N LEU A 48 -9.06 20.36 -0.16
CA LEU A 48 -9.68 19.02 -0.13
C LEU A 48 -8.65 17.93 -0.44
N ALA A 49 -7.74 18.18 -1.38
CA ALA A 49 -6.64 17.26 -1.67
C ALA A 49 -5.72 17.10 -0.45
N LYS A 50 -5.40 18.18 0.26
CA LYS A 50 -4.52 18.13 1.45
C LYS A 50 -5.14 17.30 2.56
N HIS A 51 -6.44 17.50 2.83
CA HIS A 51 -7.17 16.74 3.85
C HIS A 51 -7.34 15.27 3.43
N GLY A 52 -7.70 15.00 2.17
CA GLY A 52 -7.83 13.64 1.65
C GLY A 52 -6.52 12.86 1.72
N VAL A 53 -5.40 13.48 1.33
CA VAL A 53 -4.06 12.89 1.42
C VAL A 53 -3.65 12.66 2.88
N SER A 54 -3.87 13.63 3.77
CA SER A 54 -3.56 13.51 5.19
C SER A 54 -4.37 12.38 5.86
N GLY A 55 -5.66 12.30 5.56
CA GLY A 55 -6.53 11.21 6.01
C GLY A 55 -6.08 9.86 5.49
N GLY A 56 -5.76 9.78 4.18
CA GLY A 56 -5.24 8.57 3.54
C GLY A 56 -3.93 8.09 4.15
N THR A 57 -2.96 8.99 4.37
CA THR A 57 -1.68 8.63 5.00
C THR A 57 -1.87 8.16 6.45
N LYS A 58 -2.73 8.82 7.23
CA LYS A 58 -3.04 8.38 8.60
C LYS A 58 -3.69 6.99 8.62
N ALA A 59 -4.60 6.71 7.69
CA ALA A 59 -5.23 5.40 7.55
C ALA A 59 -4.22 4.33 7.15
N VAL A 60 -3.31 4.64 6.21
CA VAL A 60 -2.23 3.73 5.80
C VAL A 60 -1.28 3.45 6.96
N THR A 61 -0.89 4.46 7.75
CA THR A 61 -0.06 4.24 8.95
C THR A 61 -0.77 3.37 9.97
N LYS A 62 -2.05 3.65 10.28
CA LYS A 62 -2.86 2.81 11.18
C LYS A 62 -2.96 1.38 10.67
N TYR A 63 -3.27 1.20 9.38
CA TYR A 63 -3.34 -0.12 8.76
C TYR A 63 -2.00 -0.82 8.83
N THR A 64 -0.89 -0.14 8.58
CA THR A 64 0.46 -0.74 8.66
C THR A 64 0.82 -1.09 10.10
N SER A 65 0.43 -0.30 11.09
CA SER A 65 0.63 -0.63 12.53
C SER A 65 -0.25 -1.80 12.98
N SER A 66 -1.52 -1.86 12.56
CA SER A 66 -2.42 -2.99 12.83
C SER A 66 -1.98 -4.25 12.08
N LYS A 67 -1.50 -4.10 10.84
CA LYS A 67 -0.88 -5.17 10.08
C LYS A 67 0.45 -5.55 10.70
N GLN A 68 1.24 -4.65 11.28
CA GLN A 68 2.46 -5.00 12.03
C GLN A 68 2.12 -5.75 13.33
N MET A 69 0.94 -5.56 13.92
CA MET A 69 0.48 -6.37 15.04
C MET A 69 0.00 -7.75 14.57
N PHE A 70 -0.76 -7.81 13.47
CA PHE A 70 -1.21 -9.07 12.87
C PHE A 70 -0.05 -9.87 12.26
N ILE A 71 0.87 -9.18 11.59
CA ILE A 71 2.13 -9.70 11.06
C ILE A 71 3.08 -9.95 12.21
N ALA A 72 3.18 -9.18 13.30
CA ALA A 72 3.99 -9.62 14.45
C ALA A 72 3.46 -10.94 15.01
N THR A 73 2.15 -11.19 15.01
CA THR A 73 1.57 -12.47 15.41
C THR A 73 1.72 -13.57 14.33
N PHE A 74 1.52 -13.28 13.04
CA PHE A 74 1.66 -14.24 11.93
C PHE A 74 3.10 -14.49 11.52
N GLN A 75 3.93 -13.45 11.59
CA GLN A 75 5.37 -13.48 11.42
C GLN A 75 6.04 -14.02 12.67
N SER A 76 5.51 -13.98 13.89
CA SER A 76 6.07 -14.85 14.96
C SER A 76 5.91 -16.34 14.61
N HIS A 77 4.85 -16.72 13.90
CA HIS A 77 4.67 -18.09 13.41
C HIS A 77 5.45 -18.39 12.10
N PHE A 78 5.67 -17.39 11.24
CA PHE A 78 6.37 -17.55 9.93
C PHE A 78 7.86 -17.16 9.94
N THR A 79 8.31 -16.30 10.87
CA THR A 79 9.73 -16.04 11.23
C THR A 79 10.24 -16.96 12.35
N PHE A 80 9.43 -17.88 12.86
CA PHE A 80 9.97 -19.11 13.43
C PHE A 80 10.44 -20.06 12.31
N SER A 81 9.66 -20.20 11.21
CA SER A 81 10.06 -21.06 10.09
C SER A 81 11.20 -20.51 9.20
N GLN A 82 11.32 -19.18 9.05
CA GLN A 82 12.37 -18.57 8.20
C GLN A 82 13.69 -18.20 8.93
N SER A 83 13.73 -18.21 10.27
CA SER A 83 14.98 -17.95 11.02
C SER A 83 15.87 -19.20 11.15
N GLU A 84 15.31 -20.41 11.13
CA GLU A 84 16.09 -21.65 11.01
C GLU A 84 16.73 -21.80 9.62
N LEU A 85 16.04 -21.38 8.54
CA LEU A 85 16.55 -21.57 7.18
C LEU A 85 17.65 -20.56 6.77
N ARG A 86 17.61 -19.33 7.30
CA ARG A 86 18.63 -18.30 6.99
C ARG A 86 19.92 -18.45 7.79
N THR A 87 19.88 -19.05 8.97
CA THR A 87 21.09 -19.28 9.78
C THR A 87 21.87 -20.51 9.31
N SER A 88 21.21 -21.47 8.67
CA SER A 88 21.87 -22.64 8.06
C SER A 88 22.54 -22.32 6.72
N LEU A 89 21.95 -21.43 5.89
CA LEU A 89 22.51 -21.12 4.57
C LEU A 89 23.69 -20.14 4.60
N CYS A 90 23.82 -19.31 5.63
CA CYS A 90 24.95 -18.37 5.75
C CYS A 90 26.25 -19.06 6.20
N GLY A 91 26.16 -20.27 6.78
CA GLY A 91 27.33 -21.08 7.15
C GLY A 91 27.95 -21.88 6.00
N PHE A 92 27.25 -22.07 4.88
CA PHE A 92 27.72 -22.97 3.80
C PHE A 92 28.40 -22.26 2.63
N VAL A 93 28.25 -20.94 2.48
CA VAL A 93 28.79 -20.19 1.31
C VAL A 93 30.15 -19.53 1.59
N ASN A 94 30.66 -19.58 2.83
CA ASN A 94 31.97 -18.97 3.19
C ASN A 94 33.09 -19.99 3.50
N SER A 95 33.01 -21.22 2.97
CA SER A 95 34.07 -22.25 3.09
C SER A 95 34.41 -22.95 1.77
N GLY A 96 34.17 -22.33 0.61
CA GLY A 96 34.58 -22.93 -0.67
C GLY A 96 34.46 -21.98 -1.83
N ILE A 97 35.47 -21.12 -2.03
CA ILE A 97 36.56 -21.24 -3.02
C ILE A 97 37.64 -20.22 -2.59
#